data_AF-A0A2D8C9N3-F1
#
_entry.id   AF-A0A2D8C9N3-F1
#
_cell.length_a   1.000
_cell.length_b   1.000
_cell.length_c   1.000
_cell.angle_alpha   90.00
_cell.angle_beta   90.00
_cell.angle_gamma   90.00
#
_symmetry.space_group_name_H-M   'P 1'
#
loop_
_entity.id
_entity.type
_entity.pdbx_description
1 polymer ?
#
loop_
_entity_poly.entity_id
_entity_poly.type
_entity_poly.pdbx_seq_one_letter_code
_entity_poly.pdbx_strand_id
1 'polypeptide(L)' 'MEVIFLLIAISLILAVTFLWLFFRAMKDGQFDDDYTPSVRILFDSHKKATKKQSTKPKSYE' A
#
# COMPACT_ATOMS: atom_id res chain seq x y z
N MET A 1 -35.56 17.48 -26.34
CA MET A 1 -34.32 18.25 -26.17
C MET A 1 -33.95 18.36 -24.69
N GLU A 2 -34.90 18.67 -23.81
CA GLU A 2 -34.75 18.69 -22.34
C GLU A 2 -34.05 17.45 -21.73
N VAL A 3 -34.44 16.24 -22.16
CA VAL A 3 -33.89 14.98 -21.62
C VAL A 3 -32.38 14.85 -21.84
N ILE A 4 -31.85 15.43 -22.93
CA ILE A 4 -30.42 15.37 -23.24
C ILE A 4 -29.61 16.12 -22.17
N PHE A 5 -30.10 17.26 -21.69
CA PHE A 5 -29.43 18.03 -20.64
C PHE A 5 -29.43 17.27 -19.30
N LEU A 6 -30.53 16.58 -18.97
CA LEU A 6 -30.60 15.71 -17.78
C LEU A 6 -29.59 14.57 -17.84
N LEU A 7 -29.48 13.90 -18.99
CA LEU A 7 -28.53 12.80 -19.19
C LEU A 7 -27.08 13.26 -19.10
N ILE A 8 -26.77 14.45 -19.64
CA ILE A 8 -25.43 15.06 -19.53
C ILE A 8 -25.08 15.33 -18.06
N ALA A 9 -26.02 15.88 -17.28
CA ALA A 9 -25.80 16.16 -15.87
C ALA A 9 -25.52 14.87 -15.07
N ILE A 10 -26.33 13.81 -15.28
CA ILE A 10 -26.15 12.51 -14.62
C ILE A 10 -24.79 11.90 -15.00
N SER A 11 -24.42 11.94 -16.29
CA SER A 11 -23.14 11.43 -16.78
C SER A 11 -21.95 12.16 -16.15
N LEU A 12 -22.00 13.49 -16.05
CA LEU A 12 -20.97 14.29 -15.38
C LEU A 12 -20.83 13.93 -13.91
N ILE A 13 -21.94 13.77 -13.18
CA ILE A 13 -21.92 13.38 -11.77
C ILE A 13 -21.27 12.00 -11.61
N LEU A 14 -21.63 11.03 -12.46
CA LEU A 14 -21.01 9.71 -12.45
C LEU A 14 -19.53 9.76 -12.76
N ALA A 15 -19.10 10.57 -13.74
CA ALA A 15 -17.70 10.71 -14.09
C ALA A 15 -16.88 11.31 -12.94
N VAL A 16 -17.37 12.38 -12.30
CA VAL A 16 -16.70 13.03 -11.16
C VAL A 16 -16.64 12.11 -9.95
N THR A 17 -17.72 11.41 -9.62
CA THR A 17 -17.73 10.46 -8.49
C THR A 17 -16.79 9.29 -8.72
N PHE A 18 -16.76 8.73 -9.93
CA PHE A 18 -15.81 7.68 -10.30
C PHE A 18 -14.37 8.17 -10.19
N LEU A 19 -14.05 9.36 -10.71
CA LEU A 19 -12.72 9.95 -10.63
C LEU A 19 -12.30 10.23 -9.17
N TRP A 20 -13.21 10.73 -8.34
CA TRP A 20 -12.94 10.95 -6.92
C TRP A 20 -12.64 9.64 -6.18
N LEU A 21 -13.43 8.59 -6.43
CA LEU A 21 -13.19 7.26 -5.86
C LEU A 21 -11.86 6.67 -6.33
N PHE A 22 -11.50 6.88 -7.60
CA PHE A 22 -10.21 6.44 -8.16
C PHE A 22 -9.04 7.05 -7.38
N PHE A 23 -9.02 8.37 -7.18
CA PHE A 23 -7.96 9.02 -6.39
C PHE A 23 -7.96 8.58 -4.93
N ARG A 24 -9.15 8.39 -4.32
CA ARG A 24 -9.27 7.87 -2.96
C ARG A 24 -8.62 6.48 -2.84
N ALA A 25 -8.89 5.59 -3.80
CA ALA A 25 -8.35 4.24 -3.82
C ALA A 25 -6.83 4.22 -4.03
N MET A 26 -6.27 5.09 -4.88
CA MET A 26 -4.81 5.18 -5.02
C MET A 26 -4.10 5.67 -3.76
N LYS A 27 -4.78 6.47 -2.93
CA LYS A 27 -4.20 7.01 -1.70
C LYS A 27 -4.22 6.01 -0.54
N ASP A 28 -4.90 4.87 -0.65
CA ASP A 28 -5.15 3.94 0.46
C ASP A 28 -3.92 3.10 0.86
N GLY A 29 -2.70 3.57 0.61
CA GLY A 29 -1.44 2.96 1.09
C GLY A 29 -1.16 1.55 0.54
N GLN A 30 -1.94 1.09 -0.45
CA GLN A 30 -1.81 -0.26 -1.00
C GLN A 30 -0.45 -0.52 -1.66
N PHE A 31 0.30 0.54 -1.98
CA PHE A 31 1.65 0.50 -2.54
C PHE A 31 2.76 0.55 -1.48
N ASP A 32 2.44 0.46 -0.19
CA ASP A 32 3.45 0.51 0.88
C ASP A 32 4.30 -0.78 0.97
N ASP A 33 3.87 -1.87 0.31
CA ASP A 33 4.62 -3.15 0.23
C ASP A 33 5.30 -3.34 -1.14
N ASP A 34 5.86 -2.27 -1.68
CA ASP A 34 6.71 -2.31 -2.89
C ASP A 34 8.06 -3.01 -2.63
N TYR A 35 8.42 -3.23 -1.35
CA TYR A 35 9.62 -3.97 -0.96
C TYR A 35 9.40 -5.47 -0.97
N THR A 36 9.72 -6.06 -2.13
CA THR A 36 9.57 -7.48 -2.40
C THR A 36 10.23 -8.35 -1.31
N PRO A 37 9.57 -9.42 -0.85
CA PRO A 37 10.09 -10.29 0.22
C PRO A 37 11.48 -10.87 -0.08
N SER A 38 11.81 -11.11 -1.35
CA SER A 38 13.13 -11.55 -1.79
C SER A 38 14.24 -10.57 -1.40
N VAL A 39 14.00 -9.27 -1.58
CA VAL A 39 14.97 -8.20 -1.27
C VAL A 39 15.10 -8.03 0.25
N ARG A 40 13.98 -8.08 0.98
CA ARG A 40 13.96 -8.02 2.45
C ARG A 40 14.83 -9.10 3.08
N ILE A 41 14.71 -10.34 2.61
CA ILE A 41 15.43 -11.50 3.16
C ILE A 41 16.95 -11.41 2.90
N LEU A 42 17.36 -10.89 1.74
CA LEU A 42 18.78 -10.69 1.40
C LEU A 42 19.46 -9.70 2.35
N PHE A 43 18.79 -8.61 2.71
CA PHE A 43 19.34 -7.58 3.61
C PHE A 43 19.11 -7.87 5.10
N ASP A 44 18.05 -8.59 5.46
CA ASP A 44 17.82 -9.04 6.85
C ASP A 44 18.83 -10.09 7.30
N SER A 45 19.31 -10.92 6.37
CA SER A 45 20.37 -11.90 6.63
C SER A 45 21.67 -11.23 7.10
N HIS A 46 21.96 -10.03 6.59
CA HIS A 46 23.16 -9.27 6.96
C HIS A 46 23.03 -8.57 8.33
N LYS A 47 21.83 -8.14 8.74
CA LYS A 47 21.58 -7.55 10.07
C LYS A 47 21.54 -8.58 11.21
N LYS A 48 21.16 -9.83 10.95
CA LYS A 48 21.20 -10.89 11.97
C LYS A 48 22.62 -11.31 12.33
N ALA A 49 23.58 -11.23 11.41
CA ALA A 49 24.99 -11.52 11.69
C ALA A 49 25.61 -10.53 12.70
N THR A 50 25.22 -9.24 12.66
CA THR A 50 25.73 -8.23 13.59
C THR A 50 24.99 -8.16 14.93
N LYS A 51 23.71 -8.57 15.01
CA LYS A 51 22.98 -8.63 16.29
C LYS A 51 23.14 -9.92 17.10
N LYS A 52 23.64 -11.02 16.51
CA LYS A 52 23.82 -12.29 17.25
C LYS A 52 24.96 -12.27 18.27
N GLN A 53 25.73 -11.19 18.39
CA GLN A 53 26.89 -11.14 19.30
C GLN A 53 26.66 -10.32 20.58
N SER A 54 25.48 -9.76 20.81
CA SER A 54 25.15 -9.06 22.07
C SER A 54 23.78 -9.43 22.60
N THR A 55 23.68 -10.58 23.30
CA THR A 55 23.16 -10.69 24.69
C THR A 55 22.99 -12.17 25.08
N LYS A 56 23.96 -12.62 25.89
CA LYS A 56 24.00 -13.66 26.94
C LYS A 56 23.33 -15.05 26.77
N PRO A 57 24.02 -16.12 27.21
CA PRO A 57 23.44 -17.47 27.30
C PRO A 57 22.45 -17.51 28.47
N LYS A 58 21.29 -18.16 28.29
CA LYS A 58 20.44 -18.54 29.42
C LYS A 58 21.04 -19.78 30.07
N SER A 59 21.50 -19.58 31.31
CA SER A 59 21.88 -20.61 32.28
C SER A 59 20.74 -21.62 32.45
N TYR A 60 21.13 -22.89 32.54
CA TYR A 60 20.26 -24.00 32.92
C TYR A 60 19.96 -23.92 34.43
N GLU A 61 18.69 -24.02 34.78
CA GLU A 61 18.17 -24.59 36.04
C GLU A 61 17.07 -25.58 35.68
#